data_AF-A0A1V6LS36-F1
#
_entry.id   AF-A0A1V6LS36-F1
#
_cell.length_a   1.000
_cell.length_b   1.000
_cell.length_c   1.000
_cell.angle_alpha   90.00
_cell.angle_beta   90.00
_cell.angle_gamma   90.00
#
_symmetry.space_group_name_H-M   'P 1'
#
loop_
_entity.id
_entity.type
_entity.pdbx_description
1 polymer ?
#
loop_
_entity_poly.entity_id
_entity_poly.type
_entity_poly.pdbx_seq_one_letter_code
_entity_poly.pdbx_strand_id
1 'polypeptide(L)'
;MLVIKKKIFPLILFIGLVSTIIGCKTLLAPEYDKAIVETVTSTSEKTMSFLAKVSEGTSKSNFSEREKEYNDLIGAYDALKIKAKARPIPKNTATKKINELLETRGNSLSEDYPSAFAFEEISKTLKKMKETDNESGLKPTAVEAFKGQIETFLDQALTYESFLKR
;
A
#
# COMPACT_ATOMS: atom_id res chain seq x y z
N MET A 1 -53.96 -2.04 -42.42
CA MET A 1 -53.41 -1.72 -41.08
C MET A 1 -52.45 -2.82 -40.63
N LEU A 2 -51.21 -2.95 -41.17
CA LEU A 2 -50.21 -3.92 -40.66
C LEU A 2 -48.80 -3.81 -41.32
N VAL A 3 -48.21 -2.62 -41.42
CA VAL A 3 -46.82 -2.47 -41.95
C VAL A 3 -45.83 -1.93 -40.91
N ILE A 4 -46.32 -1.38 -39.80
CA ILE A 4 -45.49 -0.69 -38.80
C ILE A 4 -44.73 -1.67 -37.88
N LYS A 5 -45.17 -2.93 -37.73
CA LYS A 5 -44.56 -3.90 -36.79
C LYS A 5 -43.21 -4.49 -37.25
N LYS A 6 -42.90 -4.52 -38.55
CA LYS A 6 -41.69 -5.23 -39.08
C LYS A 6 -40.38 -4.44 -38.94
N LYS A 7 -40.42 -3.10 -38.88
CA LYS A 7 -39.22 -2.25 -38.74
C LYS A 7 -38.77 -2.03 -37.29
N ILE A 8 -39.65 -2.27 -36.32
CA ILE A 8 -39.37 -2.05 -34.89
C ILE A 8 -38.58 -3.23 -34.29
N PHE A 9 -38.81 -4.45 -34.78
CA PHE A 9 -38.12 -5.65 -34.30
C PHE A 9 -36.59 -5.63 -34.47
N PRO A 10 -36.01 -5.27 -35.64
CA PRO A 10 -34.55 -5.18 -35.77
C PRO A 10 -33.95 -4.05 -34.93
N LEU A 11 -34.69 -2.96 -34.71
CA LEU A 11 -34.25 -1.84 -33.86
C LEU A 11 -34.17 -2.26 -32.38
N ILE A 12 -35.15 -3.00 -31.88
CA ILE A 12 -35.14 -3.55 -30.51
C ILE A 12 -34.00 -4.56 -30.33
N LEU A 13 -33.74 -5.40 -31.34
CA LEU A 13 -32.65 -6.37 -31.31
C LEU A 13 -31.27 -5.69 -31.35
N PHE A 14 -31.15 -4.59 -32.09
CA PHE A 14 -29.94 -3.77 -32.10
C PHE A 14 -29.71 -3.04 -30.77
N ILE A 15 -30.75 -2.49 -30.15
CA ILE A 15 -30.69 -1.86 -28.82
C ILE A 15 -30.35 -2.90 -27.72
N GLY A 16 -30.90 -4.11 -27.83
CA GLY A 16 -30.55 -5.24 -26.95
C GLY A 16 -29.09 -5.66 -27.08
N LEU A 17 -28.57 -5.70 -28.31
CA LEU A 17 -27.16 -6.03 -28.58
C LEU A 17 -26.19 -4.94 -28.11
N VAL A 18 -26.54 -3.66 -28.26
CA VAL A 18 -25.70 -2.54 -27.77
C VAL A 18 -25.65 -2.51 -26.23
N SER A 19 -26.74 -2.95 -25.56
CA SER A 19 -26.81 -2.97 -24.09
C SER A 19 -25.88 -4.01 -23.44
N THR A 20 -25.50 -5.09 -24.14
CA THR A 20 -24.60 -6.11 -23.57
C THR A 20 -23.12 -5.75 -23.63
N ILE A 21 -22.74 -4.72 -24.40
CA ILE A 21 -21.33 -4.33 -24.61
C ILE A 21 -20.85 -3.29 -23.56
N ILE A 22 -21.77 -2.63 -22.84
CA ILE A 22 -21.46 -1.56 -21.88
C ILE A 22 -21.03 -2.12 -20.50
N GLY A 23 -21.18 -3.43 -20.27
CA GLY A 23 -20.97 -4.04 -18.95
C GLY A 23 -19.53 -4.42 -18.58
N CYS A 24 -18.58 -4.41 -19.51
CA CYS A 24 -17.22 -4.87 -19.24
C CYS A 24 -16.35 -3.73 -18.67
N LYS A 25 -16.59 -3.35 -17.40
CA LYS A 25 -15.67 -2.48 -16.66
C LYS A 25 -14.44 -3.28 -16.25
N THR A 26 -13.39 -3.23 -17.05
CA THR A 26 -12.08 -3.75 -16.64
C THR A 26 -11.47 -2.82 -15.61
N LEU A 27 -11.28 -3.31 -14.38
CA LEU A 27 -10.57 -2.56 -13.35
C LEU A 27 -9.06 -2.67 -13.63
N LEU A 28 -8.49 -1.58 -14.13
CA LEU A 28 -7.05 -1.45 -14.38
C LEU A 28 -6.25 -1.31 -13.08
N ALA A 29 -6.89 -0.85 -12.00
CA ALA A 29 -6.29 -0.65 -10.69
C ALA A 29 -7.13 -1.32 -9.59
N PRO A 30 -6.51 -1.73 -8.47
CA PRO A 30 -7.21 -2.19 -7.28
C PRO A 30 -8.20 -1.15 -6.75
N GLU A 31 -9.21 -1.63 -6.01
CA GLU A 31 -10.19 -0.76 -5.40
C GLU A 31 -9.54 0.19 -4.37
N TYR A 32 -9.92 1.47 -4.45
CA TYR A 32 -9.59 2.47 -3.45
C TYR A 32 -10.23 2.12 -2.11
N ASP A 33 -9.41 2.06 -1.06
CA ASP A 33 -9.91 1.91 0.30
C ASP A 33 -9.59 3.17 1.10
N LYS A 34 -10.63 3.98 1.35
CA LYS A 34 -10.52 5.22 2.14
C LYS A 34 -9.98 4.96 3.54
N ALA A 35 -10.34 3.85 4.17
CA ALA A 35 -9.87 3.51 5.50
C ALA A 35 -8.37 3.23 5.51
N ILE A 36 -7.81 2.62 4.46
CA ILE A 36 -6.36 2.44 4.34
C ILE A 36 -5.67 3.79 4.22
N VAL A 37 -6.17 4.71 3.40
CA VAL A 37 -5.56 6.05 3.20
C VAL A 37 -5.60 6.91 4.47
N GLU A 38 -6.72 6.92 5.18
CA GLU A 38 -6.83 7.62 6.46
C GLU A 38 -5.93 6.99 7.52
N THR A 39 -5.87 5.66 7.56
CA THR A 39 -5.01 4.93 8.51
C THR A 39 -3.53 5.17 8.24
N VAL A 40 -3.06 5.11 6.98
CA VAL A 40 -1.65 5.39 6.66
C VAL A 40 -1.29 6.83 6.96
N THR A 41 -2.17 7.79 6.67
CA THR A 41 -1.92 9.21 6.96
C THR A 41 -1.74 9.42 8.46
N SER A 42 -2.71 8.96 9.27
CA SER A 42 -2.63 9.08 10.72
C SER A 42 -1.44 8.31 11.32
N THR A 43 -1.11 7.13 10.78
CA THR A 43 0.04 6.34 11.24
C THR A 43 1.37 7.02 10.90
N SER A 44 1.43 7.69 9.74
CA SER A 44 2.60 8.47 9.31
C SER A 44 2.85 9.66 10.24
N GLU A 45 1.80 10.41 10.57
CA GLU A 45 1.87 11.54 11.53
C GLU A 45 2.40 11.08 12.90
N LYS A 46 1.88 9.96 13.43
CA LYS A 46 2.36 9.38 14.69
C LYS A 46 3.81 8.92 14.60
N THR A 47 4.20 8.33 13.47
CA THR A 47 5.58 7.88 13.24
C THR A 47 6.53 9.08 13.21
N MET A 48 6.18 10.15 12.50
CA MET A 48 7.00 11.37 12.46
C MET A 48 7.09 12.05 13.82
N SER A 49 5.98 12.06 14.58
CA SER A 49 5.97 12.59 15.95
C SER A 49 6.88 11.78 16.87
N PHE A 50 6.85 10.45 16.74
CA PHE A 50 7.74 9.56 17.48
C PHE A 50 9.22 9.79 17.12
N LEU A 51 9.54 9.86 15.83
CA LEU A 51 10.90 10.12 15.36
C LEU A 51 11.41 11.50 15.81
N ALA A 52 10.54 12.51 15.87
CA ALA A 52 10.88 13.81 16.44
C ALA A 52 11.17 13.72 17.95
N LYS A 53 10.34 12.98 18.71
CA LYS A 53 10.52 12.77 20.15
C LYS A 53 11.88 12.15 20.49
N VAL A 54 12.38 11.24 19.66
CA VAL A 54 13.66 10.55 19.87
C VAL A 54 14.83 11.16 19.09
N SER A 55 14.64 12.30 18.42
CA SER A 55 15.61 12.89 17.46
C SER A 55 16.97 13.22 18.07
N GLU A 56 17.01 13.66 19.33
CA GLU A 56 18.25 13.96 20.06
C GLU A 56 18.95 12.69 20.59
N GLY A 57 18.44 11.51 20.24
CA GLY A 57 18.90 10.23 20.73
C GLY A 57 18.19 9.80 22.01
N THR A 58 18.56 8.62 22.49
CA THR A 58 17.96 7.98 23.67
C THR A 58 19.04 7.20 24.44
N SER A 59 18.71 6.77 25.66
CA SER A 59 19.56 5.86 26.42
C SER A 59 18.87 4.51 26.63
N LYS A 60 19.64 3.44 26.79
CA LYS A 60 19.07 2.14 27.17
C LYS A 60 18.21 2.22 28.45
N SER A 61 18.62 3.03 29.42
CA SER A 61 18.01 3.09 30.76
C SER A 61 16.54 3.53 30.75
N ASN A 62 16.12 4.31 29.75
CA ASN A 62 14.75 4.79 29.62
C ASN A 62 13.95 4.11 28.50
N PHE A 63 14.43 2.97 27.96
CA PHE A 63 13.76 2.25 26.88
C PHE A 63 12.30 1.88 27.19
N SER A 64 12.01 1.51 28.43
CA SER A 64 10.64 1.15 28.87
C SER A 64 9.62 2.26 28.65
N GLU A 65 10.04 3.54 28.62
CA GLU A 65 9.16 4.69 28.38
C GLU A 65 8.62 4.77 26.95
N ARG A 66 9.28 4.09 26.00
CA ARG A 66 8.94 4.13 24.57
C ARG A 66 8.67 2.77 23.94
N GLU A 67 8.89 1.68 24.67
CA GLU A 67 8.60 0.33 24.19
C GLU A 67 7.17 0.19 23.66
N LYS A 68 6.20 0.75 24.39
CA LYS A 68 4.79 0.73 23.96
C LYS A 68 4.59 1.45 22.62
N GLU A 69 5.19 2.62 22.45
CA GLU A 69 5.07 3.41 21.21
C GLU A 69 5.66 2.64 20.02
N TYR A 70 6.81 1.97 20.19
CA TYR A 70 7.33 1.07 19.15
C TYR A 70 6.34 -0.04 18.79
N ASN A 71 5.81 -0.75 19.79
CA ASN A 71 4.89 -1.87 19.56
C ASN A 71 3.62 -1.41 18.83
N ASP A 72 3.08 -0.25 19.22
CA ASP A 72 1.90 0.33 18.59
C ASP A 72 2.17 0.69 17.12
N LEU A 73 3.30 1.35 16.82
CA LEU A 73 3.67 1.71 15.45
C LEU A 73 3.95 0.47 14.59
N ILE A 74 4.70 -0.49 15.11
CA ILE A 74 4.99 -1.77 14.44
C ILE A 74 3.67 -2.50 14.10
N GLY A 75 2.78 -2.62 15.07
CA GLY A 75 1.48 -3.27 14.88
C GLY A 75 0.60 -2.53 13.85
N ALA A 76 0.64 -1.19 13.84
CA ALA A 76 -0.10 -0.39 12.88
C ALA A 76 0.37 -0.64 11.43
N TYR A 77 1.69 -0.70 11.18
CA TYR A 77 2.21 -1.01 9.84
C TYR A 77 2.01 -2.48 9.44
N ASP A 78 2.13 -3.42 10.39
CA ASP A 78 1.82 -4.83 10.13
C ASP A 78 0.32 -4.99 9.75
N ALA A 79 -0.58 -4.25 10.40
CA ALA A 79 -2.00 -4.22 10.05
C ALA A 79 -2.26 -3.57 8.68
N LEU A 80 -1.61 -2.44 8.37
CA LEU A 80 -1.69 -1.79 7.06
C LEU A 80 -1.23 -2.73 5.93
N LYS A 81 -0.15 -3.49 6.15
CA LYS A 81 0.30 -4.53 5.21
C LYS A 81 -0.79 -5.55 4.94
N ILE A 82 -1.39 -6.14 5.99
CA ILE A 82 -2.44 -7.15 5.84
C ILE A 82 -3.61 -6.58 5.04
N LYS A 83 -4.06 -5.37 5.37
CA LYS A 83 -5.15 -4.69 4.66
C LYS A 83 -4.82 -4.44 3.19
N ALA A 84 -3.60 -3.98 2.89
CA ALA A 84 -3.16 -3.78 1.52
C ALA A 84 -3.15 -5.09 0.74
N LYS A 85 -2.59 -6.18 1.31
CA LYS A 85 -2.55 -7.51 0.67
C LYS A 85 -3.92 -8.16 0.47
N ALA A 86 -4.92 -7.79 1.27
CA ALA A 86 -6.27 -8.35 1.16
C ALA A 86 -7.00 -7.91 -0.13
N ARG A 87 -6.50 -6.89 -0.84
CA ARG A 87 -7.11 -6.43 -2.10
C ARG A 87 -6.89 -7.46 -3.23
N PRO A 88 -7.88 -7.67 -4.13
CA PRO A 88 -7.72 -8.56 -5.27
C PRO A 88 -6.80 -7.99 -6.35
N ILE A 89 -5.73 -8.70 -6.70
CA ILE A 89 -4.77 -8.27 -7.73
C ILE A 89 -5.34 -8.59 -9.12
N PRO A 90 -5.51 -7.61 -10.02
CA PRO A 90 -6.04 -7.88 -11.35
C PRO A 90 -5.06 -8.75 -12.15
N LYS A 91 -5.51 -9.96 -12.52
CA LYS A 91 -4.75 -10.84 -13.41
C LYS A 91 -4.87 -10.33 -14.84
N ASN A 92 -3.77 -9.82 -15.40
CA ASN A 92 -3.73 -9.42 -16.81
C ASN A 92 -2.55 -10.10 -17.55
N THR A 93 -2.71 -10.26 -18.87
CA THR A 93 -1.74 -10.93 -19.74
C THR A 93 -0.45 -10.14 -19.93
N ALA A 94 -0.46 -8.82 -19.71
CA ALA A 94 0.72 -7.97 -19.79
C ALA A 94 1.65 -8.17 -18.58
N THR A 95 1.11 -8.16 -17.36
CA THR A 95 1.86 -8.43 -16.13
C THR A 95 2.49 -9.82 -16.17
N LYS A 96 1.77 -10.81 -16.71
CA LYS A 96 2.31 -12.16 -16.92
C LYS A 96 3.54 -12.16 -17.84
N LYS A 97 3.45 -11.50 -19.00
CA LYS A 97 4.58 -11.39 -19.94
C LYS A 97 5.76 -10.62 -19.35
N ILE A 98 5.50 -9.57 -18.57
CA ILE A 98 6.55 -8.81 -17.88
C ILE A 98 7.24 -9.71 -16.85
N ASN A 99 6.50 -10.48 -16.06
CA ASN A 99 7.10 -11.43 -15.10
C ASN A 99 7.90 -12.53 -15.81
N GLU A 100 7.38 -13.12 -16.88
CA GLU A 100 8.10 -14.10 -17.70
C GLU A 100 9.45 -13.51 -18.21
N LEU A 101 9.47 -12.24 -18.63
CA LEU A 101 10.71 -11.55 -19.04
C LEU A 101 11.66 -11.25 -17.87
N LEU A 102 11.15 -10.90 -16.70
CA LEU A 102 11.99 -10.60 -15.55
C LEU A 102 12.61 -11.87 -14.95
N GLU A 103 11.88 -12.98 -14.94
CA GLU A 103 12.35 -14.27 -14.44
C GLU A 103 13.55 -14.77 -15.23
N THR A 104 13.57 -14.53 -16.56
CA THR A 104 14.76 -14.84 -17.39
C THR A 104 16.01 -14.05 -17.00
N ARG A 105 15.85 -12.95 -16.23
CA ARG A 105 16.92 -12.10 -15.72
C ARG A 105 17.16 -12.29 -14.22
N GLY A 106 16.56 -13.32 -13.60
CA GLY A 106 16.69 -13.62 -12.17
C GLY A 106 15.93 -12.66 -11.26
N ASN A 107 14.97 -11.88 -11.78
CA ASN A 107 14.13 -10.99 -11.00
C ASN A 107 12.65 -11.39 -11.15
N SER A 108 11.81 -11.07 -10.18
CA SER A 108 10.35 -11.12 -10.35
C SER A 108 9.75 -9.85 -9.78
N LEU A 109 8.65 -9.36 -10.37
CA LEU A 109 7.87 -8.35 -9.66
C LEU A 109 7.26 -9.01 -8.44
N SER A 110 7.29 -8.31 -7.30
CA SER A 110 6.48 -8.71 -6.16
C SER A 110 5.03 -8.85 -6.62
N GLU A 111 4.40 -9.96 -6.25
CA GLU A 111 2.96 -10.12 -6.44
C GLU A 111 2.17 -9.18 -5.49
N ASP A 112 2.81 -8.69 -4.44
CA ASP A 112 2.18 -7.75 -3.50
C ASP A 112 2.06 -6.33 -4.07
N TYR A 113 1.09 -5.58 -3.55
CA TYR A 113 0.97 -4.16 -3.85
C TYR A 113 2.21 -3.38 -3.39
N PRO A 114 2.63 -2.35 -4.13
CA PRO A 114 3.74 -1.48 -3.74
C PRO A 114 3.63 -0.94 -2.31
N SER A 115 2.42 -0.53 -1.89
CA SER A 115 2.18 -0.07 -0.52
C SER A 115 2.33 -1.18 0.52
N ALA A 116 1.94 -2.42 0.23
CA ALA A 116 2.10 -3.55 1.14
C ALA A 116 3.58 -3.85 1.39
N PHE A 117 4.41 -3.79 0.34
CA PHE A 117 5.86 -3.89 0.46
C PHE A 117 6.44 -2.76 1.32
N ALA A 118 6.05 -1.52 1.03
CA ALA A 118 6.50 -0.36 1.81
C ALA A 118 6.12 -0.44 3.29
N PHE A 119 4.88 -0.84 3.63
CA PHE A 119 4.46 -1.04 5.02
C PHE A 119 5.29 -2.11 5.73
N GLU A 120 5.64 -3.18 5.03
CA GLU A 120 6.52 -4.22 5.57
C GLU A 120 7.91 -3.68 5.91
N GLU A 121 8.51 -2.92 4.99
CA GLU A 121 9.84 -2.36 5.20
C GLU A 121 9.87 -1.30 6.30
N ILE A 122 8.80 -0.51 6.47
CA ILE A 122 8.67 0.40 7.61
C ILE A 122 8.59 -0.38 8.93
N SER A 123 7.76 -1.43 8.99
CA SER A 123 7.65 -2.31 10.17
C SER A 123 8.99 -2.95 10.54
N LYS A 124 9.73 -3.47 9.55
CA LYS A 124 11.09 -4.01 9.76
C LYS A 124 12.06 -2.95 10.26
N THR A 125 12.00 -1.74 9.69
CA THR A 125 12.86 -0.63 10.10
C THR A 125 12.58 -0.23 11.55
N LEU A 126 11.31 -0.13 11.95
CA LEU A 126 10.90 0.14 13.33
C LEU A 126 11.30 -0.98 14.30
N LYS A 127 11.20 -2.26 13.90
CA LYS A 127 11.68 -3.40 14.69
C LYS A 127 13.18 -3.32 14.95
N LYS A 128 13.96 -3.05 13.90
CA LYS A 128 15.42 -2.88 14.01
C LYS A 128 15.79 -1.66 14.86
N MET A 129 15.05 -0.56 14.73
CA MET A 129 15.23 0.63 15.56
C MET A 129 14.93 0.31 17.03
N LYS A 130 13.81 -0.38 17.33
CA LYS A 130 13.46 -0.86 18.68
C LYS A 130 14.57 -1.74 19.28
N GLU A 131 15.10 -2.69 18.51
CA GLU A 131 16.18 -3.58 18.94
C GLU A 131 17.45 -2.79 19.30
N THR A 132 17.89 -1.91 18.39
CA THR A 132 19.07 -1.05 18.59
C THR A 132 18.94 -0.20 19.86
N ASP A 133 17.76 0.37 20.04
CA ASP A 133 17.40 1.24 21.17
C ASP A 133 17.37 0.47 22.51
N ASN A 134 16.82 -0.74 22.52
CA ASN A 134 16.81 -1.62 23.69
C ASN A 134 18.23 -2.10 24.05
N GLU A 135 19.07 -2.35 23.06
CA GLU A 135 20.43 -2.84 23.28
C GLU A 135 21.35 -1.77 23.87
N SER A 136 21.30 -0.56 23.31
CA SER A 136 22.29 0.50 23.58
C SER A 136 21.75 1.93 23.65
N GLY A 137 20.46 2.14 23.43
CA GLY A 137 19.90 3.45 23.11
C GLY A 137 20.17 3.85 21.66
N LEU A 138 19.71 5.04 21.27
CA LEU A 138 19.85 5.57 19.92
C LEU A 138 20.78 6.78 19.93
N LYS A 139 21.73 6.77 19.00
CA LYS A 139 22.50 7.97 18.67
C LYS A 139 21.69 8.85 17.71
N PRO A 140 21.79 10.19 17.77
CA PRO A 140 21.09 11.09 16.84
C PRO A 140 21.23 10.69 15.37
N THR A 141 22.46 10.36 14.94
CA THR A 141 22.74 9.93 13.56
C THR A 141 22.06 8.61 13.17
N ALA A 142 21.88 7.70 14.13
CA ALA A 142 21.12 6.47 13.89
C ALA A 142 19.63 6.77 13.72
N VAL A 143 19.10 7.70 14.51
CA VAL A 143 17.71 8.16 14.37
C VAL A 143 17.47 8.79 13.00
N GLU A 144 18.38 9.64 12.54
CA GLU A 144 18.32 10.24 11.20
C GLU A 144 18.34 9.17 10.09
N ALA A 145 19.19 8.15 10.21
CA ALA A 145 19.25 7.06 9.24
C ALA A 145 17.94 6.26 9.19
N PHE A 146 17.40 5.88 10.36
CA PHE A 146 16.10 5.19 10.43
C PHE A 146 14.97 6.06 9.89
N LYS A 147 14.97 7.35 10.22
CA LYS A 147 14.00 8.32 9.71
C LYS A 147 14.04 8.38 8.18
N GLY A 148 15.22 8.51 7.57
CA GLY A 148 15.34 8.57 6.11
C GLY A 148 14.83 7.31 5.41
N GLN A 149 15.08 6.13 6.00
CA GLN A 149 14.54 4.87 5.49
C GLN A 149 13.00 4.83 5.61
N ILE A 150 12.44 5.22 6.75
CA ILE A 150 11.00 5.28 6.97
C ILE A 150 10.32 6.26 6.02
N GLU A 151 10.87 7.47 5.84
CA GLU A 151 10.34 8.50 4.94
C GLU A 151 10.30 8.02 3.48
N THR A 152 11.34 7.31 3.04
CA THR A 152 11.40 6.74 1.69
C THR A 152 10.24 5.78 1.43
N PHE A 153 9.99 4.85 2.35
CA PHE A 153 8.90 3.89 2.19
C PHE A 153 7.52 4.52 2.43
N LEU A 154 7.42 5.52 3.30
CA LEU A 154 6.19 6.29 3.47
C LEU A 154 5.80 7.03 2.21
N ASP A 155 6.75 7.68 1.53
CA ASP A 155 6.51 8.33 0.24
C ASP A 155 5.98 7.34 -0.80
N GLN A 156 6.60 6.16 -0.90
CA GLN A 156 6.13 5.10 -1.80
C GLN A 156 4.70 4.64 -1.48
N ALA A 157 4.41 4.38 -0.19
CA ALA A 157 3.09 3.95 0.24
C ALA A 157 2.02 5.02 -0.01
N LEU A 158 2.27 6.26 0.43
CA LEU A 158 1.34 7.38 0.29
C LEU A 158 1.10 7.73 -1.18
N THR A 159 2.15 7.71 -2.01
CA THR A 159 2.03 7.95 -3.45
C THR A 159 1.14 6.91 -4.10
N TYR A 160 1.36 5.63 -3.81
CA TYR A 160 0.56 4.55 -4.37
C TYR A 160 -0.90 4.61 -3.89
N GLU A 161 -1.13 4.76 -2.59
CA GLU A 161 -2.47 4.82 -2.00
C GLU A 161 -3.24 6.07 -2.46
N SER A 162 -2.56 7.21 -2.64
CA SER A 162 -3.15 8.42 -3.22
C SER A 162 -3.44 8.26 -4.72
N PHE A 163 -2.65 7.45 -5.44
CA PHE A 163 -2.94 7.13 -6.83
C PHE A 163 -4.24 6.32 -6.97
N LEU A 164 -4.51 5.39 -6.07
CA LEU A 164 -5.74 4.60 -6.12
C LEU A 164 -7.01 5.43 -5.86
N LYS A 165 -6.91 6.54 -5.12
CA LYS A 165 -8.03 7.46 -4.83
C LYS A 165 -8.66 8.11 -6.07
N ARG A 166 -7.94 8.16 -7.18
CA ARG A 166 -8.25 9.00 -8.36
C ARG A 166 -9.61 8.69 -8.99
#